data_AF-A0A7C0WCR2-F1
#
_entry.id   AF-A0A7C0WCR2-F1
#
_cell.length_a   1.000
_cell.length_b   1.000
_cell.length_c   1.000
_cell.angle_alpha   90.00
_cell.angle_beta   90.00
_cell.angle_gamma   90.00
#
_symmetry.space_group_name_H-M   'P 1'
#
loop_
_entity.id
_entity.type
_entity.pdbx_description
1 polymer ?
#
loop_
_entity_poly.entity_id
_entity_poly.type
_entity_poly.pdbx_seq_one_letter_code
_entity_poly.pdbx_strand_id
1 'polypeptide(L)'
;MKEHPEIKLNIVKTIDPVDFKGGIFAHSSIGKNDAPKSKIDAFADYMKKGIGNKSDIAFFKFCFADIIGTTDVNDVFRSYRNTMSELKELYPKTTFVHVTVPLVTTNKSIKAWIKRMLGRKDIWFYDGNIKRNELNRLILDEYSGREPVFDLAEVESTYPNGRREIFKEGSNVYYAMVPEFTKDAGHLNEEGRGRAAEQLLILLASLSKQGK
;
A
#
# COMPACT_ATOMS: atom_id res chain seq x y z
N MET A 1 -0.19 2.44 -20.18
CA MET A 1 0.72 2.51 -21.34
C MET A 1 0.09 2.06 -22.65
N LYS A 2 -0.72 0.99 -22.73
CA LYS A 2 -1.40 0.65 -24.00
C LYS A 2 -2.32 1.77 -24.51
N GLU A 3 -3.00 2.44 -23.58
CA GLU A 3 -3.87 3.60 -23.85
C GLU A 3 -3.10 4.92 -24.03
N HIS A 4 -1.84 4.95 -23.55
CA HIS A 4 -0.96 6.12 -23.57
C HIS A 4 0.47 5.71 -23.98
N PRO A 5 0.69 5.27 -25.23
CA PRO A 5 1.98 4.78 -25.71
C PRO A 5 3.05 5.89 -25.79
N GLU A 6 2.63 7.15 -25.78
CA GLU A 6 3.49 8.33 -25.72
C GLU A 6 4.21 8.46 -24.37
N ILE A 7 3.65 7.91 -23.29
CA ILE A 7 4.26 7.93 -21.97
C ILE A 7 5.25 6.78 -21.86
N LYS A 8 6.55 7.09 -21.97
CA LYS A 8 7.65 6.12 -21.84
C LYS A 8 8.10 6.01 -20.39
N LEU A 9 7.40 5.20 -19.58
CA LEU A 9 7.84 4.84 -18.23
C LEU A 9 8.76 3.62 -18.27
N ASN A 10 10.00 3.77 -17.85
CA ASN A 10 10.95 2.65 -17.76
C ASN A 10 10.70 1.84 -16.48
N ILE A 11 9.79 0.87 -16.54
CA ILE A 11 9.45 0.00 -15.41
C ILE A 11 10.40 -1.19 -15.38
N VAL A 12 11.16 -1.34 -14.30
CA VAL A 12 12.18 -2.38 -14.16
C VAL A 12 11.93 -3.19 -12.90
N LYS A 13 11.84 -4.52 -13.03
CA LYS A 13 11.78 -5.39 -11.87
C LYS A 13 13.19 -5.66 -11.34
N THR A 14 13.62 -4.96 -10.29
CA THR A 14 14.97 -5.08 -9.73
C THR A 14 15.03 -4.66 -8.26
N ILE A 15 16.05 -5.16 -7.57
CA ILE A 15 16.51 -4.73 -6.24
C ILE A 15 18.01 -4.39 -6.25
N ASP A 16 18.66 -4.45 -7.42
CA ASP A 16 20.09 -4.23 -7.54
C ASP A 16 20.35 -2.73 -7.82
N PRO A 17 21.06 -2.01 -6.94
CA PRO A 17 21.41 -0.61 -7.16
C PRO A 17 22.17 -0.35 -8.48
N VAL A 18 22.81 -1.37 -9.08
CA VAL A 18 23.51 -1.20 -10.37
C VAL A 18 22.56 -0.92 -11.53
N ASP A 19 21.28 -1.27 -11.40
CA ASP A 19 20.26 -1.06 -12.43
C ASP A 19 19.66 0.36 -12.38
N PHE A 20 19.94 1.13 -11.32
CA PHE A 20 19.46 2.49 -11.10
C PHE A 20 20.26 3.50 -11.95
N LYS A 21 20.23 3.29 -13.26
CA LYS A 21 20.90 4.12 -14.28
C LYS A 21 19.86 4.99 -14.98
N GLY A 22 19.83 6.28 -14.63
CA GLY A 22 18.86 7.24 -15.18
C GLY A 22 17.47 7.08 -14.57
N GLY A 23 16.46 7.69 -15.21
CA GLY A 23 15.08 7.68 -14.73
C GLY A 23 14.43 6.30 -14.90
N ILE A 24 14.14 5.63 -13.78
CA ILE A 24 13.48 4.32 -13.74
C ILE A 24 12.33 4.29 -12.72
N PHE A 25 11.36 3.43 -12.97
CA PHE A 25 10.39 2.97 -11.97
C PHE A 25 10.76 1.54 -11.56
N ALA A 26 11.62 1.41 -10.56
CA ALA A 26 12.06 0.11 -10.05
C ALA A 26 11.00 -0.51 -9.13
N HIS A 27 10.73 -1.82 -9.27
CA HIS A 27 9.82 -2.52 -8.36
C HIS A 27 10.28 -3.95 -8.08
N SER A 28 9.93 -4.48 -6.90
CA SER A 28 10.13 -5.89 -6.56
C SER A 28 9.16 -6.33 -5.45
N SER A 29 9.02 -7.64 -5.28
CA SER A 29 8.37 -8.22 -4.12
C SER A 29 9.39 -8.31 -2.97
N ILE A 30 8.98 -7.91 -1.77
CA ILE A 30 9.86 -7.89 -0.59
C ILE A 30 9.20 -8.59 0.60
N GLY A 31 10.04 -9.09 1.52
CA GLY A 31 9.60 -9.78 2.73
C GLY A 31 8.78 -11.04 2.44
N LYS A 32 7.98 -11.44 3.42
CA LYS A 32 7.06 -12.59 3.36
C LYS A 32 5.64 -12.12 3.59
N ASN A 33 4.67 -12.77 2.94
CA ASN A 33 3.27 -12.55 3.24
C ASN A 33 2.97 -12.99 4.67
N ASP A 34 1.95 -12.37 5.28
CA ASP A 34 1.49 -12.61 6.65
C ASP A 34 2.53 -12.25 7.74
N ALA A 35 3.63 -11.59 7.34
CA ALA A 35 4.74 -11.21 8.22
C ALA A 35 5.11 -9.74 7.99
N PRO A 36 4.31 -8.77 8.49
CA PRO A 36 4.49 -7.34 8.20
C PRO A 36 5.89 -6.82 8.55
N LYS A 37 6.45 -7.25 9.69
CA LYS A 37 7.83 -6.89 10.09
C LYS A 37 8.87 -7.30 9.05
N SER A 38 8.72 -8.48 8.43
CA SER A 38 9.65 -8.92 7.39
C SER A 38 9.67 -8.02 6.15
N LYS A 39 8.58 -7.32 5.85
CA LYS A 39 8.52 -6.34 4.74
C LYS A 39 9.19 -5.03 5.12
N ILE A 40 9.01 -4.59 6.36
CA ILE A 40 9.70 -3.42 6.91
C ILE A 40 11.22 -3.65 6.89
N ASP A 41 11.66 -4.79 7.43
CA ASP A 41 13.08 -5.16 7.49
C ASP A 41 13.69 -5.31 6.09
N ALA A 42 12.99 -5.98 5.17
CA ALA A 42 13.47 -6.16 3.80
C ALA A 42 13.58 -4.82 3.05
N PHE A 43 12.60 -3.92 3.23
CA PHE A 43 12.67 -2.59 2.63
C PHE A 43 13.91 -1.83 3.15
N ALA A 44 14.10 -1.80 4.48
CA ALA A 44 15.24 -1.15 5.09
C ALA A 44 16.58 -1.73 4.63
N ASP A 45 16.68 -3.05 4.53
CA ASP A 45 17.87 -3.76 4.03
C ASP A 45 18.21 -3.36 2.60
N TYR A 46 17.22 -3.29 1.69
CA TYR A 46 17.47 -2.85 0.31
C TYR A 46 17.88 -1.38 0.21
N MET A 47 17.28 -0.50 1.03
CA MET A 47 17.71 0.90 1.12
C MET A 47 19.18 0.98 1.57
N LYS A 48 19.52 0.23 2.63
CA LYS A 48 20.88 0.13 3.20
C LYS A 48 21.92 -0.48 2.27
N LYS A 49 21.50 -1.40 1.39
CA LYS A 49 22.35 -2.02 0.35
C LYS A 49 22.68 -1.11 -0.83
N GLY A 50 22.15 0.11 -0.86
CA GLY A 50 22.57 1.15 -1.80
C GLY A 50 21.44 1.83 -2.55
N ILE A 51 20.22 1.27 -2.52
CA ILE A 51 19.06 1.90 -3.19
C ILE A 51 18.81 3.30 -2.60
N GLY A 52 18.95 3.48 -1.28
CA GLY A 52 18.73 4.79 -0.64
C GLY A 52 19.66 5.90 -1.11
N ASN A 53 20.82 5.56 -1.67
CA ASN A 53 21.73 6.56 -2.25
C ASN A 53 21.43 6.86 -3.74
N LYS A 54 20.48 6.15 -4.34
CA LYS A 54 20.18 6.17 -5.77
C LYS A 54 18.73 6.58 -6.06
N SER A 55 17.80 6.36 -5.13
CA SER A 55 16.39 6.68 -5.31
C SER A 55 16.07 8.13 -4.96
N ASP A 56 15.43 8.83 -5.88
CA ASP A 56 14.81 10.14 -5.59
C ASP A 56 13.55 9.99 -4.73
N ILE A 57 12.77 8.94 -4.98
CA ILE A 57 11.55 8.59 -4.26
C ILE A 57 11.59 7.09 -3.94
N ALA A 58 11.25 6.73 -2.69
CA ALA A 58 11.16 5.34 -2.27
C ALA A 58 9.90 5.09 -1.44
N PHE A 59 9.25 3.96 -1.68
CA PHE A 59 8.11 3.50 -0.90
C PHE A 59 7.96 1.98 -0.99
N PHE A 60 7.29 1.42 0.00
CA PHE A 60 6.74 0.09 -0.09
C PHE A 60 5.31 0.12 0.44
N LYS A 61 4.56 -0.92 0.13
CA LYS A 61 3.23 -1.13 0.69
C LYS A 61 3.13 -2.50 1.34
N PHE A 62 2.33 -2.57 2.40
CA PHE A 62 1.79 -3.83 2.85
C PHE A 62 0.79 -4.40 1.82
N CYS A 63 0.49 -5.69 1.97
CA CYS A 63 -0.60 -6.38 1.32
C CYS A 63 -1.75 -6.54 2.32
N PHE A 64 -2.97 -6.74 1.81
CA PHE A 64 -4.11 -7.04 2.68
C PHE A 64 -3.84 -8.30 3.53
N ALA A 65 -3.07 -9.26 3.00
CA ALA A 65 -2.72 -10.49 3.71
C ALA A 65 -1.80 -10.25 4.93
N ASP A 66 -1.02 -9.17 4.96
CA ASP A 66 -0.07 -8.94 6.05
C ASP A 66 -0.75 -8.51 7.36
N ILE A 67 -1.99 -8.00 7.27
CA ILE A 67 -2.75 -7.46 8.39
C ILE A 67 -4.07 -8.23 8.51
N ILE A 68 -4.14 -9.10 9.51
CA ILE A 68 -5.28 -9.96 9.85
C ILE A 68 -5.85 -9.62 11.23
N GLY A 69 -6.98 -10.22 11.62
CA GLY A 69 -7.68 -9.90 12.88
C GLY A 69 -6.86 -9.98 14.16
N THR A 70 -5.87 -10.88 14.24
CA THR A 70 -4.95 -11.03 15.39
C THR A 70 -3.77 -10.06 15.39
N THR A 71 -3.62 -9.22 14.37
CA THR A 71 -2.45 -8.36 14.24
C THR A 71 -2.42 -7.32 15.36
N ASP A 72 -1.28 -7.24 16.06
CA ASP A 72 -0.98 -6.10 16.93
C ASP A 72 -0.57 -4.90 16.05
N VAL A 73 -1.56 -4.09 15.71
CA VAL A 73 -1.38 -2.90 14.85
C VAL A 73 -0.45 -1.87 15.46
N ASN A 74 -0.38 -1.76 16.79
CA ASN A 74 0.47 -0.79 17.46
C ASN A 74 1.95 -1.21 17.40
N ASP A 75 2.23 -2.50 17.56
CA ASP A 75 3.58 -3.06 17.41
C ASP A 75 4.05 -2.95 15.95
N VAL A 76 3.20 -3.29 14.98
CA VAL A 76 3.51 -3.10 13.55
C VAL A 76 3.78 -1.63 13.23
N PHE A 77 2.91 -0.73 13.67
CA PHE A 77 3.07 0.70 13.42
C PHE A 77 4.33 1.27 14.08
N ARG A 78 4.66 0.86 15.31
CA ARG A 78 5.90 1.27 15.99
C ARG A 78 7.13 0.84 15.20
N SER A 79 7.15 -0.41 14.74
CA SER A 79 8.23 -0.92 13.87
C SER A 79 8.34 -0.10 12.59
N TYR A 80 7.21 0.13 11.92
CA TYR A 80 7.15 0.91 10.69
C TYR A 80 7.69 2.33 10.89
N ARG A 81 7.16 3.06 11.87
CA ARG A 81 7.51 4.45 12.16
C ARG A 81 9.00 4.60 12.49
N ASN A 82 9.52 3.73 13.37
CA ASN A 82 10.91 3.78 13.78
C ASN A 82 11.85 3.53 12.58
N THR A 83 11.54 2.53 11.75
CA THR A 83 12.34 2.24 10.55
C THR A 83 12.26 3.36 9.52
N MET A 84 11.07 3.92 9.26
CA MET A 84 10.94 5.02 8.30
C MET A 84 11.68 6.28 8.78
N SER A 85 11.63 6.59 10.08
CA SER A 85 12.40 7.68 10.69
C SER A 85 13.92 7.48 10.50
N GLU A 86 14.42 6.28 10.80
CA GLU A 86 15.84 5.93 10.61
C GLU A 86 16.26 6.08 9.14
N LEU A 87 15.47 5.54 8.20
CA LEU A 87 15.79 5.62 6.77
C LEU A 87 15.79 7.05 6.26
N LYS A 88 14.89 7.89 6.76
CA LYS A 88 14.84 9.32 6.41
C LYS A 88 16.08 10.07 6.89
N GLU A 89 16.55 9.77 8.10
CA GLU A 89 17.81 10.33 8.62
C GLU A 89 19.03 9.86 7.82
N LEU A 90 19.06 8.58 7.43
CA LEU A 90 20.15 8.01 6.63
C LEU A 90 20.16 8.50 5.18
N TYR A 91 19.00 8.79 4.60
CA TYR A 91 18.84 9.14 3.18
C TYR A 91 18.08 10.45 2.99
N PRO A 92 18.63 11.60 3.42
CA PRO A 92 17.92 12.89 3.39
C PRO A 92 17.62 13.41 1.98
N LYS A 93 18.20 12.81 0.93
CA LYS A 93 17.91 13.13 -0.48
C LYS A 93 16.77 12.29 -1.06
N THR A 94 16.35 11.23 -0.37
CA THR A 94 15.25 10.37 -0.81
C THR A 94 13.96 10.85 -0.18
N THR A 95 12.95 11.08 -1.01
CA THR A 95 11.59 11.32 -0.55
C THR A 95 10.94 9.98 -0.25
N PHE A 96 10.59 9.74 1.01
CA PHE A 96 9.84 8.56 1.41
C PHE A 96 8.33 8.82 1.27
N VAL A 97 7.63 7.94 0.56
CA VAL A 97 6.16 7.98 0.46
C VAL A 97 5.57 6.88 1.33
N HIS A 98 4.68 7.25 2.25
CA HIS A 98 3.94 6.31 3.07
C HIS A 98 2.74 5.77 2.30
N VAL A 99 2.43 4.48 2.43
CA VAL A 99 1.30 3.86 1.69
C VAL A 99 0.37 3.19 2.67
N THR A 100 -0.92 3.53 2.62
CA THR A 100 -1.93 2.84 3.44
C THR A 100 -2.12 1.40 2.95
N VAL A 101 -2.45 0.51 3.89
CA VAL A 101 -2.68 -0.92 3.63
C VAL A 101 -3.95 -1.10 2.80
N PRO A 102 -3.89 -1.86 1.69
CA PRO A 102 -5.07 -2.09 0.84
C PRO A 102 -6.15 -2.87 1.59
N LEU A 103 -7.40 -2.57 1.29
CA LEU A 103 -8.59 -3.13 1.92
C LEU A 103 -9.07 -4.40 1.19
N VAL A 104 -10.07 -5.08 1.75
CA VAL A 104 -10.83 -6.13 1.05
C VAL A 104 -12.33 -5.78 1.03
N THR A 105 -13.10 -6.44 0.17
CA THR A 105 -14.56 -6.27 0.14
C THR A 105 -15.23 -6.96 1.35
N THR A 106 -16.47 -6.56 1.70
CA THR A 106 -17.21 -7.10 2.86
C THR A 106 -18.45 -7.93 2.49
N ASN A 107 -18.70 -8.16 1.20
CA ASN A 107 -19.93 -8.78 0.71
C ASN A 107 -20.18 -10.20 1.26
N LYS A 108 -21.40 -10.43 1.78
CA LYS A 108 -21.83 -11.70 2.41
C LYS A 108 -21.81 -12.90 1.45
N SER A 109 -22.07 -12.69 0.16
CA SER A 109 -22.01 -13.73 -0.90
C SER A 109 -20.57 -14.17 -1.18
N ILE A 110 -19.62 -13.23 -1.07
CA ILE A 110 -18.18 -13.49 -1.14
C ILE A 110 -17.67 -14.21 0.12
N LYS A 111 -18.24 -13.96 1.31
CA LYS A 111 -17.95 -14.78 2.51
C LYS A 111 -18.17 -16.28 2.25
N ALA A 112 -19.18 -16.63 1.44
CA ALA A 112 -19.44 -18.03 1.06
C ALA A 112 -18.48 -18.56 -0.02
N TRP A 113 -17.96 -17.69 -0.89
CA TRP A 113 -17.01 -18.05 -1.95
C TRP A 113 -15.57 -18.18 -1.44
N ILE A 114 -15.11 -17.28 -0.57
CA ILE A 114 -13.80 -17.37 0.11
C ILE A 114 -13.75 -18.66 0.94
N LYS A 115 -14.83 -18.97 1.68
CA LYS A 115 -15.02 -20.24 2.41
C LYS A 115 -14.91 -21.51 1.53
N ARG A 116 -15.01 -21.35 0.21
CA ARG A 116 -14.97 -22.42 -0.80
C ARG A 116 -13.61 -22.55 -1.51
N MET A 117 -12.83 -21.47 -1.55
CA MET A 117 -11.48 -21.41 -2.16
C MET A 117 -10.37 -21.69 -1.13
N LEU A 118 -10.58 -21.32 0.13
CA LEU A 118 -9.62 -21.47 1.22
C LEU A 118 -10.37 -22.13 2.40
N GLY A 119 -9.73 -23.07 3.10
CA GLY A 119 -10.38 -23.78 4.21
C GLY A 119 -10.35 -22.96 5.50
N ARG A 120 -11.47 -22.93 6.26
CA ARG A 120 -11.71 -22.50 7.67
C ARG A 120 -11.00 -21.25 8.26
N LYS A 121 -10.01 -20.64 7.60
CA LYS A 121 -9.25 -19.46 8.02
C LYS A 121 -9.92 -18.14 7.59
N ASP A 122 -11.06 -18.20 6.92
CA ASP A 122 -11.60 -17.04 6.20
C ASP A 122 -12.46 -16.10 7.05
N ILE A 123 -12.82 -16.51 8.26
CA ILE A 123 -13.50 -15.66 9.24
C ILE A 123 -12.60 -14.46 9.61
N TRP A 124 -11.27 -14.63 9.53
CA TRP A 124 -10.26 -13.63 9.86
C TRP A 124 -10.13 -12.46 8.88
N PHE A 125 -10.68 -12.55 7.65
CA PHE A 125 -10.54 -11.48 6.65
C PHE A 125 -11.37 -10.23 6.99
N TYR A 126 -12.49 -10.40 7.69
CA TYR A 126 -13.35 -9.29 8.13
C TYR A 126 -12.69 -8.52 9.28
N ASP A 127 -12.21 -9.23 10.30
CA ASP A 127 -11.39 -8.64 11.37
C ASP A 127 -10.12 -7.99 10.80
N GLY A 128 -9.58 -8.55 9.72
CA GLY A 128 -8.46 -7.96 8.98
C GLY A 128 -8.75 -6.56 8.46
N ASN A 129 -9.97 -6.26 7.96
CA ASN A 129 -10.29 -4.90 7.51
C ASN A 129 -10.33 -3.91 8.67
N ILE A 130 -10.80 -4.32 9.84
CA ILE A 130 -10.77 -3.47 11.04
C ILE A 130 -9.31 -3.14 11.38
N LYS A 131 -8.43 -4.15 11.45
CA LYS A 131 -7.00 -3.95 11.71
C LYS A 131 -6.29 -3.11 10.65
N ARG A 132 -6.66 -3.25 9.37
CA ARG A 132 -6.14 -2.41 8.29
C ARG A 132 -6.57 -0.96 8.45
N ASN A 133 -7.85 -0.70 8.76
CA ASN A 133 -8.33 0.66 9.03
C ASN A 133 -7.65 1.27 10.26
N GLU A 134 -7.45 0.50 11.33
CA GLU A 134 -6.72 0.95 12.52
C GLU A 134 -5.27 1.34 12.18
N LEU A 135 -4.53 0.49 11.47
CA LEU A 135 -3.16 0.79 11.04
C LEU A 135 -3.11 1.96 10.06
N ASN A 136 -4.04 2.03 9.11
CA ASN A 136 -4.12 3.14 8.15
C ASN A 136 -4.35 4.47 8.85
N ARG A 137 -5.21 4.49 9.88
CA ARG A 137 -5.42 5.68 10.69
C ARG A 137 -4.13 6.12 11.40
N LEU A 138 -3.37 5.19 11.98
CA LEU A 138 -2.08 5.51 12.61
C LEU A 138 -1.10 6.10 11.60
N ILE A 139 -1.01 5.54 10.39
CA ILE A 139 -0.18 6.08 9.30
C ILE A 139 -0.64 7.50 8.92
N LEU A 140 -1.94 7.70 8.71
CA LEU A 140 -2.48 8.99 8.30
C LEU A 140 -2.31 10.06 9.38
N ASP A 141 -2.56 9.74 10.65
CA ASP A 141 -2.43 10.67 11.78
C ASP A 141 -0.96 11.09 12.02
N GLU A 142 -0.01 10.21 11.71
CA GLU A 142 1.42 10.47 11.84
C GLU A 142 1.97 11.30 10.67
N TYR A 143 1.57 10.99 9.43
CA TYR A 143 2.27 11.50 8.25
C TYR A 143 1.48 12.51 7.42
N SER A 144 0.14 12.50 7.45
CA SER A 144 -0.66 13.41 6.61
C SER A 144 -0.35 14.87 6.92
N GLY A 145 -0.06 15.65 5.87
CA GLY A 145 0.32 17.05 6.00
C GLY A 145 1.74 17.30 6.51
N ARG A 146 2.50 16.24 6.84
CA ARG A 146 3.91 16.33 7.27
C ARG A 146 4.85 15.68 6.26
N GLU A 147 4.44 14.54 5.70
CA GLU A 147 5.19 13.75 4.73
C GLU A 147 4.25 13.25 3.62
N PRO A 148 4.77 12.87 2.44
CA PRO A 148 3.95 12.34 1.37
C PRO A 148 3.27 11.02 1.76
N VAL A 149 1.95 10.94 1.58
CA VAL A 149 1.16 9.72 1.79
C VAL A 149 0.38 9.39 0.52
N PHE A 150 0.51 8.15 0.04
CA PHE A 150 -0.39 7.55 -0.93
C PHE A 150 -1.49 6.78 -0.18
N ASP A 151 -2.66 7.39 -0.03
CA ASP A 151 -3.80 6.72 0.60
C ASP A 151 -4.49 5.73 -0.38
N LEU A 152 -3.83 4.60 -0.61
CA LEU A 152 -4.36 3.50 -1.42
C LEU A 152 -5.72 3.01 -0.90
N ALA A 153 -5.91 2.94 0.42
CA ALA A 153 -7.17 2.54 1.03
C ALA A 153 -8.32 3.52 0.71
N GLU A 154 -8.05 4.82 0.62
CA GLU A 154 -9.03 5.79 0.12
C GLU A 154 -9.37 5.53 -1.35
N VAL A 155 -8.38 5.34 -2.21
CA VAL A 155 -8.62 5.02 -3.63
C VAL A 155 -9.47 3.77 -3.79
N GLU A 156 -9.16 2.71 -3.06
CA GLU A 156 -9.86 1.43 -3.13
C GLU A 156 -11.28 1.47 -2.56
N SER A 157 -11.54 2.38 -1.61
CA SER A 157 -12.86 2.52 -0.99
C SER A 157 -13.72 3.60 -1.62
N THR A 158 -13.23 4.37 -2.60
CA THR A 158 -13.99 5.49 -3.18
C THR A 158 -14.60 5.13 -4.53
N TYR A 159 -15.93 5.17 -4.60
CA TYR A 159 -16.69 5.01 -5.84
C TYR A 159 -16.41 6.16 -6.83
N PRO A 160 -16.67 5.97 -8.13
CA PRO A 160 -16.57 7.05 -9.13
C PRO A 160 -17.36 8.32 -8.77
N ASN A 161 -18.44 8.19 -7.99
CA ASN A 161 -19.28 9.30 -7.54
C ASN A 161 -18.78 9.99 -6.26
N GLY A 162 -17.60 9.61 -5.74
CA GLY A 162 -16.99 10.18 -4.54
C GLY A 162 -17.49 9.61 -3.22
N ARG A 163 -18.55 8.77 -3.22
CA ARG A 163 -18.97 8.06 -1.99
C ARG A 163 -17.89 7.05 -1.60
N ARG A 164 -17.72 6.80 -0.30
CA ARG A 164 -16.88 5.70 0.20
C ARG A 164 -17.68 4.47 0.58
N GLU A 165 -17.15 3.28 0.26
CA GLU A 165 -17.67 1.99 0.70
C GLU A 165 -17.34 1.76 2.16
N ILE A 166 -18.37 1.48 2.95
CA ILE A 166 -18.28 1.37 4.41
C ILE A 166 -18.98 0.12 4.93
N PHE A 167 -18.52 -0.36 6.08
CA PHE A 167 -19.22 -1.35 6.89
C PHE A 167 -19.23 -0.92 8.36
N LYS A 168 -20.15 -1.51 9.13
CA LYS A 168 -20.29 -1.26 10.56
C LYS A 168 -19.87 -2.48 11.35
N GLU A 169 -19.10 -2.27 12.42
CA GLU A 169 -18.84 -3.25 13.47
C GLU A 169 -19.08 -2.58 14.82
N GLY A 170 -20.07 -3.05 15.57
CA GLY A 170 -20.57 -2.35 16.76
C GLY A 170 -21.05 -0.92 16.42
N SER A 171 -20.56 0.06 17.16
CA SER A 171 -20.83 1.50 16.93
C SER A 171 -19.89 2.15 15.92
N ASN A 172 -18.87 1.44 15.45
CA ASN A 172 -17.82 2.01 14.62
C ASN A 172 -18.11 1.79 13.12
N VAL A 173 -17.67 2.76 12.31
CA VAL A 173 -17.72 2.70 10.85
C VAL A 173 -16.30 2.51 10.32
N TYR A 174 -16.14 1.57 9.40
CA TYR A 174 -14.87 1.23 8.76
C TYR A 174 -15.02 1.25 7.24
N TYR A 175 -13.92 1.45 6.52
CA TYR A 175 -13.90 1.41 5.06
C TYR A 175 -13.60 0.00 4.53
N ALA A 176 -14.16 -0.32 3.37
CA ALA A 176 -13.87 -1.53 2.62
C ALA A 176 -13.57 -1.22 1.15
N MET A 177 -12.97 -2.16 0.43
CA MET A 177 -12.80 -2.01 -1.02
C MET A 177 -14.16 -2.01 -1.70
N VAL A 178 -14.35 -1.10 -2.66
CA VAL A 178 -15.48 -1.06 -3.58
C VAL A 178 -15.59 -2.43 -4.30
N PRO A 179 -16.72 -3.15 -4.21
CA PRO A 179 -16.86 -4.48 -4.80
C PRO A 179 -16.55 -4.56 -6.30
N GLU A 180 -16.85 -3.50 -7.04
CA GLU A 180 -16.61 -3.38 -8.48
C GLU A 180 -15.13 -3.36 -8.84
N PHE A 181 -14.23 -3.10 -7.89
CA PHE A 181 -12.79 -3.01 -8.15
C PHE A 181 -12.06 -4.36 -8.02
N THR A 182 -12.76 -5.46 -7.76
CA THR A 182 -12.14 -6.79 -7.62
C THR A 182 -12.98 -7.90 -8.26
N LYS A 183 -12.36 -9.04 -8.51
CA LYS A 183 -13.04 -10.29 -8.92
C LYS A 183 -13.00 -11.36 -7.84
N ASP A 184 -12.12 -11.23 -6.85
CA ASP A 184 -11.83 -12.26 -5.85
C ASP A 184 -11.84 -11.73 -4.41
N ALA A 185 -12.36 -10.53 -4.21
CA ALA A 185 -12.49 -9.81 -2.95
C ALA A 185 -11.25 -9.07 -2.43
N GLY A 186 -10.06 -9.31 -2.98
CA GLY A 186 -8.81 -8.73 -2.47
C GLY A 186 -7.87 -8.17 -3.52
N HIS A 187 -7.81 -8.76 -4.72
CA HIS A 187 -6.97 -8.26 -5.81
C HIS A 187 -7.76 -7.31 -6.70
N LEU A 188 -7.13 -6.17 -6.99
CA LEU A 188 -7.70 -5.20 -7.92
C LEU A 188 -7.83 -5.80 -9.33
N ASN A 189 -8.99 -5.59 -9.94
CA ASN A 189 -9.24 -5.87 -11.34
C ASN A 189 -8.64 -4.75 -12.22
N GLU A 190 -9.04 -4.68 -13.49
CA GLU A 190 -8.52 -3.66 -14.40
C GLU A 190 -8.91 -2.23 -13.99
N GLU A 191 -10.17 -2.00 -13.64
CA GLU A 191 -10.64 -0.69 -13.19
C GLU A 191 -9.93 -0.24 -11.91
N GLY A 192 -9.88 -1.10 -10.90
CA GLY A 192 -9.22 -0.79 -9.63
C GLY A 192 -7.73 -0.48 -9.81
N ARG A 193 -7.03 -1.26 -10.66
CA ARG A 193 -5.61 -1.01 -10.98
C ARG A 193 -5.42 0.31 -11.73
N GLY A 194 -6.31 0.63 -12.66
CA GLY A 194 -6.27 1.89 -13.40
C GLY A 194 -6.35 3.10 -12.47
N ARG A 195 -7.33 3.10 -11.56
CA ARG A 195 -7.51 4.14 -10.54
C ARG A 195 -6.30 4.28 -9.63
N ALA A 196 -5.81 3.17 -9.07
CA ALA A 196 -4.65 3.19 -8.18
C ALA A 196 -3.38 3.70 -8.88
N ALA A 197 -3.15 3.26 -10.13
CA ALA A 197 -2.01 3.71 -10.92
C ALA A 197 -2.08 5.20 -11.26
N GLU A 198 -3.26 5.69 -11.67
CA GLU A 198 -3.49 7.10 -11.96
C GLU A 198 -3.19 7.98 -10.74
N GLN A 199 -3.78 7.66 -9.58
CA GLN A 199 -3.60 8.45 -8.36
C GLN A 199 -2.15 8.39 -7.86
N LEU A 200 -1.48 7.25 -7.99
CA LEU A 200 -0.05 7.15 -7.68
C LEU A 200 0.79 8.06 -8.60
N LEU A 201 0.52 8.06 -9.91
CA LEU A 201 1.25 8.91 -10.86
C LEU A 201 1.00 10.40 -10.60
N ILE A 202 -0.23 10.80 -10.25
CA ILE A 202 -0.55 12.17 -9.84
C ILE A 202 0.26 12.58 -8.62
N LEU A 203 0.32 11.72 -7.59
CA LEU A 203 1.14 11.97 -6.40
C LEU A 203 2.63 12.14 -6.77
N LEU A 204 3.20 11.18 -7.49
CA LEU A 204 4.62 11.22 -7.88
C LEU A 204 4.95 12.46 -8.72
N ALA A 205 4.05 12.85 -9.64
CA ALA A 205 4.21 14.07 -10.43
C ALA A 205 4.18 15.33 -9.56
N SER A 206 3.34 15.38 -8.52
CA SER A 206 3.28 16.51 -7.59
C SER A 206 4.57 16.68 -6.78
N LEU A 207 5.20 15.57 -6.38
CA LEU A 207 6.49 15.58 -5.66
C LEU A 207 7.63 16.07 -6.55
N SER A 208 7.61 15.71 -7.84
CA SER A 208 8.62 16.17 -8.81
C SER A 208 8.61 17.68 -9.04
N LYS A 209 7.46 18.35 -8.83
CA LYS A 209 7.32 19.80 -9.00
C LYS A 209 7.82 20.59 -7.80
N GLN A 210 7.87 19.98 -6.61
CA GLN A 210 8.34 20.62 -5.38
C GLN A 210 9.88 20.64 -5.26
N GLY A 211 10.57 19.81 -6.04
CA GLY A 211 12.04 19.75 -6.10
C GLY A 211 12.68 20.65 -7.17
N LYS A 212 11.92 21.59 -7.75
CA LYS A 212 12.42 22.65 -8.65
C LYS A 212 12.21 24.01 -8.00
#